data_AF-A0A022QVG8-F1
#
_entry.id   AF-A0A022QVG8-F1
#
_cell.length_a   1.000
_cell.length_b   1.000
_cell.length_c   1.000
_cell.angle_alpha   90.00
_cell.angle_beta   90.00
_cell.angle_gamma   90.00
#
_symmetry.space_group_name_H-M   'P 1'
#
loop_
_entity.id
_entity.type
_entity.pdbx_description
1 polymer ?
#
loop_
_entity_poly.entity_id
_entity_poly.type
_entity_poly.pdbx_seq_one_letter_code
_entity_poly.pdbx_strand_id
1 'polypeptide(L)'
;MRKKKLTTHWRSYIQPLMWRCKWIELQINKLKAQGKKYEKELEAYNNGKQIRLENSQPTDSAKSLPFSPRISARDEFLKRKKRKRNEATVDVAAYMSRHNIFSYYENKKSSTDGPTVLNDLNNSGEKYLIML
;
A
#
# COMPACT_ATOMS: atom_id res chain seq x y z
N MET A 1 -36.87 31.72 36.58
CA MET A 1 -35.95 30.62 36.97
C MET A 1 -34.52 30.97 36.59
N ARG A 2 -33.58 31.11 37.53
CA ARG A 2 -32.16 31.32 37.21
C ARG A 2 -31.53 30.03 36.70
N LYS A 3 -30.86 30.07 35.54
CA LYS A 3 -30.10 28.93 35.02
C LYS A 3 -28.92 28.65 35.97
N LYS A 4 -28.73 27.39 36.36
CA LYS A 4 -27.57 26.97 37.17
C LYS A 4 -26.29 27.29 36.38
N LYS A 5 -25.31 27.90 37.05
CA LYS A 5 -24.00 28.18 36.43
C LYS A 5 -23.36 26.84 36.05
N LEU A 6 -22.96 26.73 34.79
CA LEU A 6 -22.29 25.54 34.26
C LEU A 6 -20.91 25.39 34.91
N THR A 7 -20.62 24.20 35.44
CA THR A 7 -19.37 23.92 36.16
C THR A 7 -18.15 24.24 35.28
N THR A 8 -17.12 24.85 35.86
CA THR A 8 -15.87 25.20 35.16
C THR A 8 -15.23 23.98 34.48
N HIS A 9 -15.27 22.82 35.13
CA HIS A 9 -14.82 21.53 34.58
C HIS A 9 -15.54 21.16 33.27
N TRP A 10 -16.85 21.41 33.18
CA TRP A 10 -17.61 21.12 31.97
C TRP A 10 -17.15 21.96 30.78
N ARG A 11 -16.93 23.26 30.99
CA ARG A 11 -16.48 24.18 29.94
C ARG A 11 -15.04 23.92 29.49
N SER A 12 -14.16 23.61 30.44
CA SER A 12 -12.72 23.44 30.19
C SER A 12 -12.37 22.07 29.64
N TYR A 13 -13.04 21.01 30.11
CA TYR A 13 -12.65 19.63 29.79
C TYR A 13 -13.68 18.91 28.91
N ILE A 14 -14.94 18.88 29.35
CA ILE A 14 -15.95 18.02 28.72
C ILE A 14 -16.41 18.56 27.36
N GLN A 15 -16.68 19.86 27.27
CA GLN A 15 -17.14 20.49 26.04
C GLN A 15 -16.15 20.33 24.87
N PRO A 16 -14.84 20.59 25.03
CA PRO A 16 -13.86 20.34 23.97
C PRO A 16 -13.74 18.87 23.57
N LEU A 17 -13.80 17.95 24.53
CA LEU A 17 -13.75 16.51 24.25
C LEU A 17 -14.96 16.07 23.42
N MET A 18 -16.15 16.52 23.77
CA MET A 18 -17.38 16.23 23.02
C MET A 18 -17.29 16.71 21.57
N TRP A 19 -16.73 17.91 21.32
CA TRP A 19 -16.53 18.42 19.96
C TRP A 19 -15.58 17.55 19.14
N ARG A 20 -14.49 17.08 19.74
CA ARG A 20 -13.56 16.15 19.08
C ARG A 20 -14.24 14.83 18.73
N CYS A 21 -15.02 14.26 19.66
CA CYS A 21 -15.78 13.04 19.40
C CYS A 21 -16.78 13.21 18.24
N LYS A 22 -17.54 14.32 18.23
CA LYS A 22 -18.45 14.66 17.12
C LYS A 22 -17.72 14.79 15.78
N TRP A 23 -16.54 15.40 15.79
CA TRP A 23 -15.74 15.54 14.57
C TRP A 23 -15.23 14.19 14.06
N ILE A 24 -14.77 13.31 14.95
CA ILE A 24 -14.36 11.94 14.62
C ILE A 24 -15.55 11.16 14.04
N GLU A 25 -16.75 11.30 14.63
CA GLU A 25 -17.97 10.67 14.11
C GLU A 25 -18.27 11.08 12.66
N LEU A 26 -18.11 12.38 12.34
CA LEU A 26 -18.24 12.86 10.96
C LEU A 26 -17.20 12.24 10.03
N GLN A 27 -15.94 12.12 10.46
CA GLN A 27 -14.90 11.48 9.63
C GLN A 27 -15.19 9.99 9.39
N ILE A 28 -15.62 9.26 10.42
CA ILE A 28 -16.02 7.85 10.31
C ILE A 28 -17.17 7.72 9.31
N ASN A 29 -18.19 8.58 9.40
CA ASN A 29 -19.33 8.53 8.49
C ASN A 29 -18.92 8.84 7.04
N LYS A 30 -18.00 9.78 6.83
CA LYS A 30 -17.42 10.05 5.50
C LYS A 30 -16.72 8.82 4.93
N LEU A 31 -15.87 8.15 5.73
CA LEU A 31 -15.18 6.93 5.31
C LEU A 31 -16.16 5.80 5.01
N LYS A 32 -17.19 5.61 5.84
CA LYS A 32 -18.25 4.63 5.58
C LYS A 32 -19.00 4.90 4.27
N ALA A 33 -19.31 6.17 3.99
CA ALA A 33 -19.97 6.55 2.73
C ALA A 33 -19.07 6.27 1.52
N GLN A 34 -17.77 6.55 1.62
CA GLN A 34 -16.80 6.20 0.59
C GLN A 34 -16.69 4.68 0.41
N GLY A 35 -16.61 3.91 1.49
CA GLY A 35 -16.60 2.45 1.45
C GLY A 35 -17.81 1.88 0.70
N LYS A 36 -19.02 2.32 1.06
CA LYS A 36 -20.26 1.91 0.38
C LYS A 36 -20.29 2.26 -1.11
N LYS A 37 -19.67 3.38 -1.51
CA LYS A 37 -19.56 3.75 -2.93
C LYS A 37 -18.71 2.72 -3.68
N TYR A 38 -17.54 2.38 -3.15
CA TYR A 38 -16.64 1.42 -3.78
C TYR A 38 -17.18 -0.01 -3.76
N GLU A 39 -17.90 -0.42 -2.71
CA GLU A 39 -18.60 -1.71 -2.68
C GLU A 39 -19.57 -1.84 -3.87
N LYS A 40 -20.36 -0.80 -4.16
CA LYS A 40 -21.28 -0.78 -5.32
C LYS A 40 -20.56 -0.82 -6.66
N GLU A 41 -19.46 -0.06 -6.79
CA GLU A 41 -18.64 -0.08 -8.02
C GLU A 41 -18.02 -1.46 -8.26
N LEU A 42 -17.55 -2.12 -7.19
CA LEU A 42 -16.98 -3.46 -7.26
C LEU A 42 -18.03 -4.52 -7.62
N GLU A 43 -19.23 -4.42 -7.05
CA GLU A 43 -20.35 -5.31 -7.39
C GLU A 43 -20.77 -5.15 -8.85
N ALA A 44 -20.89 -3.91 -9.35
CA ALA A 44 -21.19 -3.65 -10.76
C ALA A 44 -20.13 -4.24 -11.70
N TYR A 45 -18.85 -4.12 -11.35
CA TYR A 45 -17.75 -4.71 -12.11
C TYR A 45 -17.81 -6.25 -12.10
N ASN A 46 -18.03 -6.86 -10.94
CA ASN A 46 -18.14 -8.31 -10.80
C ASN A 46 -19.33 -8.88 -11.57
N ASN A 47 -20.49 -8.22 -11.50
CA ASN A 47 -21.68 -8.61 -12.26
C ASN A 47 -21.42 -8.54 -13.77
N GLY A 48 -20.76 -7.48 -14.24
CA GLY A 48 -20.34 -7.36 -15.64
C GLY A 48 -19.36 -8.47 -16.07
N LYS A 49 -18.43 -8.85 -15.20
CA LYS A 49 -17.50 -9.97 -15.45
C LYS A 49 -18.23 -11.32 -15.49
N GLN A 50 -19.21 -11.54 -14.59
CA GLN A 50 -20.01 -12.76 -14.56
C GLN A 50 -20.87 -12.90 -15.82
N ILE A 51 -21.58 -11.84 -16.22
CA ILE A 51 -22.36 -11.82 -17.47
C ILE A 51 -21.46 -12.10 -18.68
N ARG A 52 -20.26 -11.50 -18.73
CA ARG A 52 -19.29 -11.77 -19.80
C ARG A 52 -18.84 -13.23 -19.82
N LEU A 53 -18.66 -13.85 -18.65
CA LEU A 53 -18.27 -15.25 -18.52
C LEU A 53 -19.41 -16.19 -18.96
N GLU A 54 -20.65 -15.90 -18.54
CA GLU A 54 -21.85 -16.67 -18.88
C GLU A 54 -22.16 -16.61 -20.38
N ASN A 55 -22.05 -15.42 -20.99
CA ASN A 55 -22.14 -15.25 -22.45
C ASN A 55 -21.00 -15.93 -23.22
N SER A 56 -19.95 -16.39 -22.52
CA SER A 56 -18.84 -17.14 -23.10
C SER A 56 -18.97 -18.66 -22.88
N GLN A 57 -20.06 -19.15 -22.26
CA GLN A 57 -20.30 -20.59 -22.18
C GLN A 57 -20.65 -21.17 -23.56
N PRO A 58 -20.07 -22.33 -23.92
CA PRO A 58 -20.18 -22.87 -25.26
C PRO A 58 -21.57 -23.49 -25.43
N THR A 59 -22.26 -23.11 -26.51
CA THR A 59 -23.43 -23.85 -26.96
C THR A 59 -23.01 -25.30 -27.22
N ASP A 60 -23.80 -26.25 -26.69
CA ASP A 60 -23.63 -27.68 -26.90
C ASP A 60 -23.55 -27.99 -28.40
N SER A 61 -22.33 -28.09 -28.89
CA SER A 61 -21.93 -28.70 -30.14
C SER A 61 -20.72 -29.53 -29.78
N ALA A 62 -20.95 -30.83 -29.65
CA ALA A 62 -19.96 -31.86 -29.35
C ALA A 62 -18.88 -31.94 -30.45
N LYS A 63 -17.99 -30.95 -30.53
CA LYS A 63 -16.72 -30.96 -31.28
C LYS A 63 -15.76 -30.04 -30.54
N SER A 64 -14.80 -30.67 -29.85
CA SER A 64 -13.60 -30.09 -29.23
C SER A 64 -13.61 -28.57 -29.03
N LEU A 65 -13.68 -28.13 -27.77
CA LEU A 65 -13.10 -26.83 -27.41
C LEU A 65 -11.73 -26.74 -28.09
N PRO A 66 -11.42 -25.69 -28.85
CA PRO A 66 -10.04 -25.41 -29.12
C PRO A 66 -9.49 -25.03 -27.75
N PHE A 67 -8.80 -25.97 -27.11
CA PHE A 67 -7.71 -25.61 -26.23
C PHE A 67 -6.96 -24.53 -27.00
N SER A 68 -6.97 -23.29 -26.50
CA SER A 68 -6.24 -22.19 -27.09
C SER A 68 -4.94 -22.01 -26.30
N PRO A 69 -3.91 -22.84 -26.51
CA PRO A 69 -2.63 -22.67 -25.85
C PRO A 69 -1.64 -21.98 -26.79
N ARG A 70 -1.98 -20.88 -27.45
CA ARG A 70 -1.01 -20.31 -28.42
C ARG A 70 -0.79 -18.81 -28.41
N ILE A 71 -1.61 -18.03 -27.71
CA ILE A 71 -1.38 -16.58 -27.63
C ILE A 71 -0.48 -16.23 -26.43
N SER A 72 -0.70 -16.82 -25.24
CA SER A 72 0.08 -16.51 -24.03
C SER A 72 1.51 -17.03 -24.08
N ALA A 73 1.73 -18.31 -24.39
CA ALA A 73 3.07 -18.91 -24.33
C ALA A 73 4.06 -18.28 -25.33
N ARG A 74 3.59 -17.94 -26.54
CA ARG A 74 4.43 -17.27 -27.55
C ARG A 74 4.71 -15.82 -27.15
N ASP A 75 3.73 -15.11 -26.60
CA ASP A 75 3.90 -13.73 -26.13
C ASP A 75 4.82 -13.66 -24.90
N GLU A 76 4.73 -14.60 -23.98
CA GLU A 76 5.65 -14.73 -22.84
C GLU A 76 7.09 -14.99 -23.28
N PHE A 77 7.30 -15.88 -24.27
CA PHE A 77 8.62 -16.11 -24.85
C PHE A 77 9.19 -14.86 -25.52
N LEU A 78 8.38 -14.14 -26.29
CA LEU A 78 8.78 -12.88 -26.94
C LEU A 78 9.10 -11.79 -25.91
N LYS A 79 8.31 -11.66 -24.84
CA LYS A 79 8.58 -10.75 -23.70
C LYS A 79 9.88 -11.11 -23.00
N ARG A 80 10.15 -12.40 -22.77
CA ARG A 80 11.41 -12.86 -22.15
C ARG A 80 12.62 -12.59 -23.05
N LYS A 81 12.50 -12.82 -24.36
CA LYS A 81 13.54 -12.49 -25.35
C LYS A 81 13.81 -10.99 -25.42
N LYS A 82 12.76 -10.15 -25.31
CA LYS A 82 12.87 -8.68 -25.27
C LYS A 82 13.59 -8.21 -23.99
N ARG A 83 13.22 -8.75 -22.82
CA ARG A 83 13.92 -8.47 -21.54
C ARG A 83 15.40 -8.81 -21.62
N LYS A 84 15.75 -10.00 -22.11
CA LYS A 84 17.15 -10.44 -22.27
C LYS A 84 17.97 -9.51 -23.18
N ARG A 85 17.36 -9.00 -24.26
CA ARG A 85 18.03 -8.01 -25.14
C ARG A 85 18.25 -6.68 -24.44
N ASN A 86 17.23 -6.18 -23.73
CA ASN A 86 17.35 -4.93 -22.99
C ASN A 86 18.41 -5.03 -21.89
N GLU A 87 18.41 -6.11 -21.10
CA GLU A 87 19.41 -6.39 -20.07
C GLU A 87 20.84 -6.52 -20.63
N ALA A 88 21.00 -6.96 -21.89
CA ALA A 88 22.31 -7.07 -22.53
C ALA A 88 22.86 -5.74 -23.08
N THR A 89 21.98 -4.78 -23.39
CA THR A 89 22.38 -3.48 -24.00
C THR A 89 22.36 -2.34 -22.98
N VAL A 90 21.56 -2.45 -21.93
CA VAL A 90 21.44 -1.42 -20.90
C VAL A 90 22.65 -1.48 -19.98
N ASP A 91 23.34 -0.35 -19.88
CA ASP A 91 24.32 -0.13 -18.80
C ASP A 91 23.60 -0.18 -17.45
N VAL A 92 23.87 -1.25 -16.70
CA VAL A 92 23.23 -1.55 -15.41
C VAL A 92 23.54 -0.45 -14.40
N ALA A 93 24.75 0.12 -14.42
CA ALA A 93 25.14 1.16 -13.48
C ALA A 93 24.35 2.46 -13.71
N ALA A 94 24.25 2.91 -14.97
CA ALA A 94 23.44 4.06 -15.33
C ALA A 94 21.93 3.83 -15.10
N TYR A 95 21.43 2.60 -15.27
CA TYR A 95 20.04 2.27 -14.96
C TYR A 95 19.76 2.34 -13.46
N MET A 96 20.65 1.79 -12.62
CA MET A 96 20.49 1.79 -11.17
C MET A 96 20.56 3.20 -10.57
N SER A 97 21.45 4.06 -11.07
CA SER A 97 21.58 5.45 -10.59
C SER A 97 20.35 6.32 -10.89
N ARG A 98 19.58 5.99 -11.93
CA ARG A 98 18.33 6.69 -12.29
C ARG A 98 17.08 6.05 -11.68
N HIS A 99 17.19 4.84 -11.13
CA HIS A 99 16.04 4.11 -10.62
C HIS A 99 15.64 4.62 -9.23
N ASN A 100 14.36 4.95 -9.03
CA ASN A 100 13.86 5.56 -7.78
C ASN A 100 14.18 4.75 -6.52
N ILE A 101 14.23 3.41 -6.64
CA ILE A 101 14.52 2.52 -5.50
C ILE A 101 16.03 2.40 -5.25
N PHE A 102 16.86 2.38 -6.29
CA PHE A 102 18.29 2.09 -6.17
C PHE A 102 19.12 3.37 -5.96
N SER A 103 18.70 4.48 -6.56
CA SER A 103 19.35 5.80 -6.43
C SER A 103 19.30 6.39 -5.01
N TYR A 104 18.38 5.93 -4.16
CA TYR A 104 18.20 6.45 -2.81
C TYR A 104 19.47 6.34 -1.94
N TYR A 105 20.18 5.22 -2.05
CA TYR A 105 21.39 4.97 -1.27
C TYR A 105 22.63 5.69 -1.85
N GLU A 106 22.66 5.90 -3.17
CA GLU A 106 23.73 6.62 -3.87
C GLU A 106 23.66 8.13 -3.56
N ASN A 107 22.46 8.73 -3.66
CA ASN A 107 22.23 10.18 -3.44
C ASN A 107 22.39 10.60 -1.97
N LYS A 108 22.26 9.67 -1.03
CA LYS A 108 22.50 9.94 0.39
C LYS A 108 23.99 10.07 0.72
N LYS A 109 24.85 9.30 0.05
CA LYS A 109 26.30 9.37 0.30
C LYS A 109 26.89 10.71 -0.16
N SER A 110 26.38 11.33 -1.22
CA SER A 110 26.85 12.64 -1.68
C SER A 110 26.34 13.82 -0.85
N SER A 111 25.39 13.60 0.06
CA SER A 111 24.75 14.65 0.87
C SER A 111 25.12 14.57 2.35
N THR A 112 26.26 13.96 2.69
CA THR A 112 26.71 13.81 4.08
C THR A 112 27.91 14.70 4.40
N ASP A 113 27.70 16.02 4.39
CA ASP A 113 28.28 16.89 5.42
C ASP A 113 27.23 16.99 6.52
N GLY A 114 27.26 16.06 7.48
CA GLY A 114 26.32 16.01 8.60
C GLY A 114 26.56 14.77 9.47
N PRO A 115 26.67 14.91 10.79
CA PRO A 115 27.41 13.96 11.62
C PRO A 115 26.71 12.60 11.68
N THR A 116 27.51 11.57 11.42
CA THR A 116 27.23 10.17 11.65
C THR A 116 26.88 9.95 13.13
N VAL A 117 25.62 9.62 13.41
CA VAL A 117 25.26 8.94 14.66
C VAL A 117 24.74 7.57 14.26
N LEU A 118 25.67 6.61 14.18
CA LEU A 118 25.34 5.20 14.16
C LEU A 118 26.28 4.47 15.11
N ASN A 119 25.66 3.63 15.93
CA ASN A 119 26.19 2.58 16.79
C ASN A 119 26.77 3.00 18.15
N ASP A 120 26.05 2.57 19.20
CA ASP A 120 26.59 1.61 20.16
C ASP A 120 25.47 0.69 20.65
N LEU A 121 25.25 -0.40 19.91
CA LEU A 121 24.50 -1.55 20.38
C LEU A 121 25.46 -2.76 20.35
N ASN A 122 26.40 -2.79 21.29
CA ASN A 122 27.24 -3.96 21.53
C ASN A 122 27.25 -4.31 23.02
N ASN A 123 26.50 -5.37 23.31
CA ASN A 123 26.55 -6.17 24.52
C ASN A 123 27.99 -6.60 24.82
N SER A 124 28.52 -6.22 25.97
CA SER A 124 29.62 -6.93 26.63
C SER A 124 29.22 -7.12 28.10
N GLY A 125 28.94 -8.37 28.45
CA GLY A 125 28.68 -8.74 29.83
C GLY A 125 29.97 -8.70 30.63
N GLU A 126 30.01 -7.88 31.67
CA GLU A 126 30.89 -8.07 32.83
C GLU A 126 30.19 -7.64 34.12
N LYS A 127 29.88 -8.64 34.95
CA LYS A 127 30.15 -8.72 36.40
C LYS A 127 29.75 -7.48 37.24
N TYR A 128 28.53 -7.47 37.76
CA TYR A 128 28.26 -6.74 39.01
C TYR A 128 28.68 -7.61 40.19
N LEU A 129 29.88 -7.33 40.69
CA LEU A 129 30.35 -7.78 41.99
C LEU A 129 29.58 -7.03 43.09
N ILE A 130 29.16 -7.79 44.09
CA ILE A 130 28.55 -7.36 45.35
C ILE A 130 29.41 -6.27 46.01
N MET A 131 28.79 -5.20 46.48
CA MET A 131 29.30 -4.49 47.65
C MET A 131 28.12 -4.14 48.58
N LEU A 132 28.34 -4.49 49.84
CA LEU A 132 27.43 -4.56 50.98
C LEU A 132 26.63 -3.28 51.26
#